data_AF-A0A536NEE5-F1
#
_entry.id   AF-A0A536NEE5-F1
#
_cell.length_a   1.000
_cell.length_b   1.000
_cell.length_c   1.000
_cell.angle_alpha   90.00
_cell.angle_beta   90.00
_cell.angle_gamma   90.00
#
_symmetry.space_group_name_H-M   'P 1'
#
loop_
_entity.id
_entity.type
_entity.pdbx_description
1 polymer ?
#
loop_
_entity_poly.entity_id
_entity_poly.type
_entity_poly.pdbx_seq_one_letter_code
_entity_poly.pdbx_strand_id
1 'polypeptide(L)'
;TVLLKALELPQLKGTENDREAQKRALLEMFGDVDNNPEHHYMESTLDKDTTNKVEDALLELYRRVRPGDPPSVDNARNLLQSLFFNPRRFDLGRVGRYKVDKRLGRDEEDILERVRQR
;
A
#
# COMPACT_ATOMS: atom_id res chain seq x y z
N THR A 1 3.11 -1.56 7.74
CA THR A 1 1.83 -2.11 7.22
C THR A 1 0.68 -1.12 7.21
N VAL A 2 0.71 -0.05 8.01
CA VAL A 2 -0.25 1.07 7.96
C VAL A 2 -0.66 1.48 6.54
N LEU A 3 0.29 1.79 5.65
CA LEU A 3 -0.04 2.18 4.27
C LEU A 3 -0.78 1.07 3.50
N LEU A 4 -0.39 -0.19 3.67
CA LEU A 4 -1.03 -1.33 2.99
C LEU A 4 -2.49 -1.48 3.41
N LYS A 5 -2.78 -1.28 4.71
CA LYS A 5 -4.15 -1.27 5.24
C LYS A 5 -4.95 -0.08 4.70
N ALA A 6 -4.33 1.09 4.60
CA ALA A 6 -4.96 2.31 4.10
C ALA A 6 -5.26 2.31 2.59
N LEU A 7 -4.59 1.44 1.81
CA LEU A 7 -4.74 1.35 0.35
C LEU A 7 -5.99 0.58 -0.11
N GLU A 8 -6.80 0.05 0.82
CA GLU A 8 -8.07 -0.64 0.52
C GLU A 8 -7.93 -1.68 -0.62
N LEU A 9 -6.86 -2.48 -0.56
CA LEU A 9 -6.53 -3.45 -1.60
C LEU A 9 -7.67 -4.46 -1.81
N PRO A 10 -7.94 -4.89 -3.06
CA PRO A 10 -9.00 -5.87 -3.35
C PRO A 10 -8.91 -7.15 -2.51
N GLN A 11 -7.69 -7.61 -2.23
CA GLN A 11 -7.39 -8.81 -1.45
C GLN A 11 -7.73 -8.66 0.04
N LEU A 12 -7.89 -7.42 0.52
CA LEU A 12 -8.24 -7.10 1.90
C LEU A 12 -9.73 -6.74 2.05
N LYS A 13 -10.51 -6.68 0.96
CA LYS A 13 -11.93 -6.36 1.03
C LYS A 13 -12.69 -7.36 1.91
N GLY A 14 -13.53 -6.85 2.80
CA GLY A 14 -14.29 -7.66 3.76
C GLY A 14 -13.54 -8.00 5.06
N THR A 15 -12.26 -7.64 5.18
CA THR A 15 -11.48 -7.79 6.43
C THR A 15 -11.29 -6.46 7.17
N GLU A 16 -11.92 -5.39 6.71
CA GLU A 16 -11.67 -3.99 7.09
C GLU A 16 -11.82 -3.68 8.59
N ASN A 17 -12.64 -4.47 9.29
CA ASN A 17 -12.92 -4.34 10.72
C ASN A 17 -12.31 -5.45 11.59
N ASP A 18 -11.63 -6.43 10.98
CA ASP A 18 -11.05 -7.59 11.67
C ASP A 18 -9.54 -7.61 11.46
N ARG A 19 -8.82 -7.28 12.55
CA ARG A 19 -7.36 -7.23 12.57
C ARG A 19 -6.72 -8.58 12.27
N GLU A 20 -7.28 -9.67 12.78
CA GLU A 20 -6.71 -11.00 12.60
C GLU A 20 -6.94 -11.50 11.17
N ALA A 21 -8.13 -11.26 10.63
CA ALA A 21 -8.42 -11.54 9.23
C ALA A 21 -7.51 -10.73 8.28
N GLN A 22 -7.28 -9.45 8.57
CA GLN A 22 -6.32 -8.63 7.82
C GLN A 22 -4.88 -9.12 7.97
N LYS A 23 -4.45 -9.46 9.20
CA LYS A 23 -3.10 -10.00 9.46
C LYS A 23 -2.87 -11.25 8.62
N ARG A 24 -3.83 -12.18 8.64
CA ARG A 24 -3.76 -13.42 7.86
C ARG A 24 -3.70 -13.15 6.36
N ALA A 25 -4.57 -12.28 5.84
CA ALA A 25 -4.58 -11.94 4.42
C ALA A 25 -3.27 -11.28 3.96
N LEU A 26 -2.68 -10.42 4.80
CA LEU A 26 -1.38 -9.81 4.52
C LEU A 26 -0.24 -10.85 4.54
N LEU A 27 -0.21 -11.74 5.52
CA LEU A 27 0.81 -12.80 5.58
C LEU A 27 0.70 -13.75 4.39
N GLU A 28 -0.52 -14.10 3.97
CA GLU A 28 -0.76 -14.91 2.78
C GLU A 28 -0.29 -14.20 1.51
N MET A 29 -0.59 -12.91 1.36
CA MET A 29 -0.24 -12.12 0.18
C MET A 29 1.28 -11.95 -0.03
N PHE A 30 2.08 -12.00 1.05
CA PHE A 30 3.53 -11.84 1.00
C PHE A 30 4.29 -13.13 1.32
N GLY A 31 3.62 -14.29 1.44
CA GLY A 31 4.25 -15.54 1.86
C GLY A 31 5.30 -16.08 0.90
N ASP A 32 5.22 -15.71 -0.39
CA ASP A 32 6.22 -16.03 -1.42
C ASP A 32 7.49 -15.18 -1.30
N VAL A 33 7.37 -13.96 -0.76
CA VAL A 33 8.47 -12.98 -0.62
C VAL A 33 9.12 -13.02 0.76
N ASP A 34 8.33 -13.12 1.85
CA ASP A 34 8.83 -13.14 3.23
C ASP A 34 9.14 -14.56 3.70
N ASN A 35 10.07 -15.22 3.00
CA ASN A 35 10.41 -16.63 3.17
C ASN A 35 11.73 -16.87 3.93
N ASN A 36 12.29 -15.84 4.58
CA ASN A 36 13.51 -15.97 5.35
C ASN A 36 13.23 -16.69 6.70
N PRO A 37 13.87 -17.84 6.98
CA PRO A 37 13.63 -18.62 8.19
C PRO A 37 14.16 -17.97 9.47
N GLU A 38 15.11 -17.04 9.37
CA GLU A 38 15.70 -16.35 10.53
C GLU A 38 14.98 -15.03 10.84
N HIS A 39 14.32 -14.43 9.84
CA HIS A 39 13.73 -13.11 9.95
C HIS A 39 12.40 -13.00 9.21
N HIS A 40 11.30 -13.06 9.97
CA HIS A 40 9.95 -12.79 9.46
C HIS A 40 9.67 -11.27 9.47
N TYR A 41 9.91 -10.61 8.33
CA TYR A 41 9.81 -9.15 8.24
C TYR A 41 8.37 -8.65 8.36
N MET A 42 7.43 -9.37 7.76
CA MET A 42 6.02 -9.01 7.77
C MET A 42 5.43 -9.16 9.17
N GLU A 43 5.66 -10.29 9.83
CA GLU A 43 5.17 -10.53 11.19
C GLU A 43 5.74 -9.50 12.17
N SER A 44 7.06 -9.29 12.16
CA SER A 44 7.73 -8.29 12.99
C SER A 44 7.20 -6.87 12.77
N THR A 45 6.79 -6.54 11.54
CA THR A 45 6.22 -5.23 11.20
C THR A 45 4.76 -5.12 11.62
N LEU A 46 3.99 -6.20 11.49
CA LEU A 46 2.57 -6.27 11.87
C LEU A 46 2.39 -6.17 13.39
N ASP A 47 3.30 -6.75 14.16
CA ASP A 47 3.24 -6.69 15.62
C ASP A 47 3.54 -5.28 16.17
N LYS A 48 4.39 -4.51 15.47
CA LYS A 48 4.67 -3.10 15.78
C LYS A 48 3.58 -2.14 15.27
N ASP A 49 2.68 -2.60 14.40
CA ASP A 49 1.61 -1.79 13.86
C ASP A 49 0.43 -1.72 14.83
N THR A 50 0.16 -0.52 15.34
CA THR A 50 -0.90 -0.24 16.32
C THR A 50 -2.28 -0.06 15.68
N THR A 51 -2.37 0.00 14.36
CA THR A 51 -3.62 0.25 13.65
C THR A 51 -4.45 -1.02 13.51
N ASN A 52 -5.73 -0.95 13.86
CA ASN A 52 -6.62 -2.12 13.84
C ASN A 52 -7.56 -2.13 12.63
N LYS A 53 -7.99 -0.94 12.20
CA LYS A 53 -8.89 -0.76 11.05
C LYS A 53 -8.25 0.08 9.96
N VAL A 54 -8.87 0.05 8.77
CA VAL A 54 -8.49 0.91 7.64
C VAL A 54 -8.56 2.39 8.04
N GLU A 55 -9.59 2.80 8.78
CA GLU A 55 -9.77 4.19 9.23
C GLU A 55 -8.62 4.63 10.16
N ASP A 56 -8.22 3.78 11.11
CA ASP A 56 -7.08 4.05 11.99
C ASP A 56 -5.80 4.22 11.20
N ALA A 57 -5.61 3.38 10.17
CA ALA A 57 -4.44 3.44 9.30
C ALA A 57 -4.41 4.70 8.43
N LEU A 58 -5.56 5.16 7.94
CA LEU A 58 -5.70 6.43 7.23
C LEU A 58 -5.36 7.61 8.15
N LEU A 59 -5.90 7.64 9.37
CA LEU A 59 -5.63 8.71 10.34
C LEU A 59 -4.15 8.74 10.75
N GLU A 60 -3.54 7.57 11.01
CA GLU A 60 -2.12 7.45 11.34
C GLU A 60 -1.23 7.93 10.19
N LEU A 61 -1.56 7.58 8.94
CA LEU A 61 -0.87 8.08 7.76
C LEU A 61 -0.96 9.61 7.68
N TYR A 62 -2.15 10.18 7.89
CA TYR A 62 -2.36 11.62 7.82
C TYR A 62 -1.55 12.37 8.88
N ARG A 63 -1.54 11.89 10.13
CA ARG A 63 -0.76 12.50 11.23
C ARG A 63 0.74 12.54 10.93
N ARG A 64 1.28 11.51 10.26
CA ARG A 64 2.70 11.45 9.88
C ARG A 64 3.05 12.45 8.78
N VAL A 65 2.15 12.66 7.82
CA VAL A 65 2.39 13.59 6.69
C VAL A 65 2.13 15.04 7.09
N ARG A 66 1.13 15.29 7.95
CA ARG A 66 0.73 16.63 8.40
C ARG A 66 0.60 16.67 9.94
N PRO A 67 1.71 16.80 10.67
CA PRO A 67 1.67 16.92 12.12
C PRO A 67 1.11 18.29 12.51
N GLY A 68 -0.17 18.37 12.88
CA GLY A 68 -0.79 19.60 13.40
C GLY A 68 -2.22 19.86 12.91
N ASP A 69 -2.59 19.34 11.75
CA ASP A 69 -3.96 19.45 11.24
C ASP A 69 -4.85 18.38 11.90
N PRO A 70 -6.08 18.72 12.34
CA PRO A 70 -7.03 17.72 12.84
C PRO A 70 -7.29 16.64 11.78
N PRO A 71 -6.96 15.36 12.05
CA PRO A 71 -7.14 14.31 11.06
C PRO A 71 -8.62 13.91 11.00
N SER A 72 -9.19 13.87 9.79
CA SER A 72 -10.46 13.20 9.52
C SER A 72 -10.23 12.07 8.51
N VAL A 73 -11.07 11.04 8.55
CA VAL A 73 -10.96 9.89 7.64
C VAL A 73 -11.07 10.34 6.19
N ASP A 74 -12.01 11.25 5.88
CA ASP A 74 -12.19 11.77 4.53
C ASP A 74 -10.98 12.56 4.03
N ASN A 75 -10.41 13.44 4.88
CA ASN A 75 -9.22 14.20 4.52
C ASN A 75 -8.01 13.28 4.34
N ALA A 76 -7.87 12.26 5.18
CA ALA A 76 -6.83 11.25 5.06
C ALA A 76 -6.93 10.43 3.77
N ARG A 77 -8.14 9.96 3.44
CA ARG A 77 -8.40 9.25 2.18
C ARG A 77 -8.11 10.14 0.97
N ASN A 78 -8.57 11.39 1.00
CA ASN A 78 -8.29 12.36 -0.06
C ASN A 78 -6.79 12.66 -0.21
N LEU A 79 -6.05 12.77 0.90
CA LEU A 79 -4.61 12.96 0.88
C LEU A 79 -3.90 11.77 0.22
N LEU A 80 -4.22 10.54 0.63
CA LEU A 80 -3.65 9.32 0.04
C LEU A 80 -3.94 9.23 -1.46
N GLN A 81 -5.19 9.51 -1.87
CA GLN A 81 -5.57 9.57 -3.28
C GLN A 81 -4.77 10.62 -4.06
N SER A 82 -4.61 11.81 -3.49
CA SER A 82 -3.84 12.89 -4.10
C SER A 82 -2.34 12.58 -4.21
N LEU A 83 -1.77 11.85 -3.25
CA LEU A 83 -0.34 11.52 -3.22
C LEU A 83 0.07 10.51 -4.29
N PHE A 84 -0.71 9.44 -4.49
CA PHE A 84 -0.29 8.31 -5.33
C PHE A 84 -1.12 8.14 -6.61
N PHE A 85 -2.38 8.57 -6.60
CA PHE A 85 -3.35 8.23 -7.65
C PHE A 85 -3.85 9.43 -8.44
N ASN A 86 -3.41 10.64 -8.10
CA ASN A 86 -3.68 11.83 -8.89
C ASN A 86 -2.60 11.99 -9.99
N PRO A 87 -2.95 11.84 -11.28
CA PRO A 87 -1.98 11.89 -12.37
C PRO A 87 -1.34 13.27 -12.54
N ARG A 88 -1.95 14.35 -12.01
CA ARG A 88 -1.35 15.69 -12.00
C ARG A 88 -0.30 15.87 -10.89
N ARG A 89 -0.32 15.03 -9.85
CA ARG A 89 0.55 15.13 -8.67
C ARG A 89 1.65 14.08 -8.68
N PHE A 90 1.38 12.89 -9.24
CA PHE A 90 2.32 11.79 -9.29
C PHE A 90 2.32 11.12 -10.66
N ASP A 91 3.47 11.13 -11.31
CA ASP A 91 3.67 10.38 -12.55
C ASP A 91 5.11 9.84 -12.65
N LEU A 92 5.23 8.54 -12.86
CA LEU A 92 6.49 7.87 -13.22
C LEU A 92 6.95 8.18 -14.65
N GLY A 93 6.07 8.69 -15.52
CA GLY A 93 6.31 8.88 -16.95
C GLY A 93 6.57 7.55 -17.68
N ARG A 94 6.80 7.61 -18.99
CA ARG A 94 7.04 6.41 -19.81
C ARG A 94 8.30 5.66 -19.40
N VAL A 95 9.41 6.39 -19.21
CA VAL A 95 10.71 5.80 -18.84
C VAL A 95 10.70 5.27 -17.42
N GLY A 96 10.10 6.00 -16.46
CA GLY A 96 10.03 5.52 -15.07
C GLY A 96 9.11 4.32 -14.93
N ARG A 97 7.97 4.29 -15.63
CA ARG A 97 7.10 3.10 -15.69
C ARG A 97 7.86 1.89 -16.25
N TYR A 98 8.56 2.05 -17.38
CA TYR A 98 9.38 0.98 -17.97
C TYR A 98 10.43 0.46 -16.97
N LYS A 99 11.19 1.36 -16.34
CA LYS A 99 12.25 0.98 -15.39
C LYS A 99 11.72 0.27 -14.15
N VAL A 100 10.61 0.75 -13.59
CA VAL A 100 9.98 0.13 -12.42
C VAL A 100 9.45 -1.26 -12.76
N ASP A 101 8.66 -1.39 -13.84
CA ASP A 101 8.06 -2.67 -14.18
C ASP A 101 9.12 -3.71 -14.59
N LYS A 102 10.19 -3.28 -15.28
CA LYS A 102 11.35 -4.14 -15.59
C LYS A 102 12.06 -4.61 -14.33
N ARG A 103 12.25 -3.73 -13.35
CA ARG A 103 12.86 -4.08 -12.05
C ARG A 103 11.98 -5.03 -11.23
N LEU A 104 10.67 -4.96 -11.41
CA LEU A 104 9.70 -5.87 -10.81
C LEU A 104 9.55 -7.20 -11.57
N GLY A 105 10.36 -7.43 -12.62
CA GLY A 105 10.38 -8.70 -13.34
C GLY A 105 9.14 -8.97 -14.21
N ARG A 106 8.42 -7.92 -14.64
CA ARG A 106 7.28 -8.08 -15.56
C ARG A 106 7.75 -8.42 -16.97
N ASP A 107 6.92 -9.16 -17.70
CA ASP A 107 7.17 -9.51 -19.09
C ASP A 107 7.24 -8.26 -19.97
N GLU A 108 8.16 -8.26 -20.95
CA GLU A 108 8.42 -7.08 -21.77
C GLU A 108 7.18 -6.62 -22.56
N GLU A 109 6.32 -7.55 -22.98
CA GLU A 109 5.06 -7.24 -23.65
C GLU A 109 4.09 -6.47 -22.74
N ASP A 110 3.88 -6.93 -21.50
CA ASP A 110 3.05 -6.24 -20.49
C ASP A 110 3.60 -4.84 -20.17
N ILE A 111 4.92 -4.71 -20.02
CA ILE A 111 5.56 -3.41 -19.79
C ILE A 111 5.25 -2.46 -20.94
N LEU A 112 5.42 -2.91 -22.18
CA LEU A 112 5.21 -2.09 -23.37
C LEU A 112 3.73 -1.71 -23.54
N GLU A 113 2.79 -2.58 -23.19
CA GLU A 113 1.37 -2.24 -23.15
C GLU A 113 1.06 -1.14 -22.12
N ARG A 114 1.56 -1.29 -20.89
CA ARG A 114 1.33 -0.31 -19.82
C ARG A 114 2.01 1.04 -20.06
N VAL A 115 3.11 1.06 -20.81
CA VAL A 115 3.78 2.29 -21.27
C VAL A 115 3.05 2.93 -22.47
N ARG A 116 2.24 2.16 -23.22
CA ARG A 116 1.39 2.65 -24.32
C ARG A 116 0.05 3.19 -23.84
N GLN A 117 -0.52 2.62 -22.79
CA GLN A 117 -1.76 3.10 -22.15
C GLN A 117 -1.56 4.38 -21.31
N ARG A 118 -0.41 5.05 -21.48
CA ARG A 118 0.06 6.20 -20.71
C ARG A 118 0.10 7.46 -21.56
#